data_AF-A0A9E3EP79-F1
#
_entry.id   AF-A0A9E3EP79-F1
#
_cell.length_a   1.000
_cell.length_b   1.000
_cell.length_c   1.000
_cell.angle_alpha   90.00
_cell.angle_beta   90.00
_cell.angle_gamma   90.00
#
_symmetry.space_group_name_H-M   'P 1'
#
loop_
_entity.id
_entity.type
_entity.pdbx_description
1 polymer ?
#
loop_
_entity_poly.entity_id
_entity_poly.type
_entity_poly.pdbx_seq_one_letter_code
_entity_poly.pdbx_strand_id
1 'polypeptide(L)' 'VLLWPPFYNFRSPEIAGIPFFYWFQLLWIIITAIITAIVYFAED' A
#
# COMPACT_ATOMS: atom_id res chain seq x y z
N VAL A 1 7.00 6.49 -11.51
CA VAL A 1 6.96 7.68 -10.62
C VAL A 1 7.56 7.27 -9.29
N LEU A 2 8.77 7.73 -8.96
CA LEU A 2 9.28 7.59 -7.60
C LEU A 2 8.48 8.59 -6.76
N LEU A 3 7.72 8.07 -5.80
CA LEU A 3 7.14 8.91 -4.76
C LEU A 3 8.29 9.66 -4.07
N TRP A 4 8.07 10.89 -3.60
CA TRP A 4 9.12 11.69 -2.96
C TRP A 4 9.38 11.15 -1.54
N PRO A 5 10.55 10.54 -1.24
CA PRO A 5 10.78 9.69 -0.06
C PRO A 5 10.38 10.28 1.30
N PRO A 6 10.56 11.60 1.54
CA PRO A 6 10.08 12.24 2.76
C PRO A 6 8.60 12.07 3.11
N PHE A 7 7.71 11.73 2.17
CA PHE A 7 6.27 11.59 2.46
C PHE A 7 5.84 10.23 2.98
N TYR A 8 6.72 9.23 2.96
CA TYR A 8 6.35 7.86 3.33
C TYR A 8 7.51 7.06 3.92
N ASN A 9 8.73 7.59 3.97
CA ASN A 9 9.83 7.01 4.74
C ASN A 9 9.79 7.48 6.19
N PHE A 10 8.67 7.22 6.86
CA PHE A 10 8.52 7.51 8.28
C PHE A 10 8.76 6.26 9.11
N ARG A 11 9.33 6.45 10.31
CA ARG A 11 9.47 5.38 11.30
C ARG A 11 8.11 5.06 11.93
N SER A 12 7.39 6.09 12.37
CA SER A 12 6.06 5.98 12.97
C SER A 12 4.95 6.41 11.99
N PRO A 13 3.74 5.84 12.08
CA PRO A 13 3.33 4.82 13.06
C PRO A 13 3.84 3.41 12.70
N GLU A 14 4.20 2.66 13.75
CA GLU A 14 4.59 1.26 13.63
C GLU A 14 3.38 0.37 13.91
N ILE A 15 3.19 -0.67 13.11
CA ILE A 15 2.16 -1.70 13.34
C ILE A 15 2.88 -2.98 13.70
N ALA A 16 2.66 -3.50 14.91
CA ALA A 16 3.34 -4.70 15.41
C ALA A 16 4.88 -4.65 15.28
N GLY A 17 5.48 -3.46 15.47
CA GLY A 17 6.93 -3.23 15.31
C GLY A 17 7.41 -3.10 13.86
N ILE A 18 6.49 -3.09 12.88
CA ILE A 18 6.79 -2.84 11.46
C ILE A 18 6.68 -1.34 11.19
N PRO A 19 7.73 -0.65 10.70
CA PRO A 19 7.69 0.77 10.34
C PRO A 19 6.70 1.12 9.23
N PHE A 20 6.21 2.36 9.25
CA PHE A 20 5.24 2.92 8.29
C PHE A 20 5.56 2.55 6.84
N PHE A 21 6.81 2.79 6.44
CA PHE A 21 7.27 2.54 5.09
C PHE A 21 6.92 1.14 4.57
N TYR A 22 7.16 0.11 5.39
CA TYR A 22 7.01 -1.29 4.97
C TYR A 22 5.56 -1.74 4.94
N TRP A 23 4.80 -1.50 6.02
CA TRP A 23 3.42 -1.96 6.05
C TRP A 23 2.55 -1.19 5.05
N PHE A 24 2.87 0.09 4.80
CA PHE A 24 2.15 0.89 3.81
C PHE A 24 2.34 0.34 2.39
N GLN A 25 3.56 -0.10 2.04
CA GLN A 25 3.81 -0.78 0.76
C GLN A 25 3.03 -2.09 0.62
N LEU A 26 2.97 -2.90 1.69
CA LEU A 26 2.21 -4.15 1.70
C LEU A 26 0.70 -3.92 1.58
N LEU A 27 0.17 -2.87 2.24
CA LEU A 27 -1.22 -2.47 2.11
C LEU A 27 -1.60 -2.20 0.66
N TRP A 28 -0.72 -1.55 -0.11
CA TRP A 28 -0.96 -1.28 -1.52
C TRP A 28 -1.11 -2.54 -2.37
N ILE A 29 -0.43 -3.64 -2.05
CA ILE A 29 -0.60 -4.92 -2.74
C ILE A 29 -2.03 -5.43 -2.59
N ILE A 30 -2.59 -5.33 -1.38
CA ILE A 30 -3.96 -5.78 -1.10
C ILE A 30 -4.96 -4.85 -1.80
N ILE A 31 -4.75 -3.53 -1.71
CA ILE A 31 -5.60 -2.55 -2.38
C ILE A 31 -5.63 -2.79 -3.89
N THR A 32 -4.47 -2.95 -4.53
CA THR A 32 -4.43 -3.17 -5.97
C THR A 32 -5.06 -4.50 -6.37
N ALA A 33 -4.84 -5.57 -5.61
CA ALA A 33 -5.49 -6.85 -5.85
C ALA A 33 -7.03 -6.74 -5.76
N ILE A 34 -7.55 -6.03 -4.76
CA ILE A 34 -9.00 -5.79 -4.62
C ILE A 34 -9.52 -4.96 -5.80
N ILE A 35 -8.84 -3.87 -6.17
CA ILE A 35 -9.22 -3.04 -7.31
C ILE A 35 -9.25 -3.88 -8.59
N THR A 36 -8.21 -4.68 -8.84
CA THR A 36 -8.14 -5.57 -10.01
C THR A 36 -9.27 -6.59 -10.00
N ALA A 37 -9.58 -7.19 -8.84
CA ALA A 37 -10.71 -8.12 -8.73
C ALA A 37 -12.05 -7.42 -9.02
N ILE A 38 -12.28 -6.22 -8.48
CA ILE A 38 -13.48 -5.43 -8.77
C ILE A 38 -13.61 -5.15 -10.25
N VAL A 39 -12.53 -4.68 -10.91
CA VAL A 39 -12.52 -4.41 -12.35
C VAL A 39 -12.81 -5.69 -13.13
N TYR A 40 -12.15 -6.80 -12.79
CA TYR A 40 -12.37 -8.10 -13.44
C TYR A 40 -13.84 -8.56 -13.38
N PHE A 41 -14.51 -8.37 -12.24
CA PHE A 41 -15.92 -8.72 -12.09
C PHE A 41 -16.89 -7.65 -12.61
N ALA A 42 -16.43 -6.42 -12.87
CA ALA A 42 -17.25 -5.34 -13.42
C ALA A 42 -17.17 -5.28 -14.97
N GLU A 43 -16.14 -5.87 -15.57
CA GLU A 43 -15.92 -5.98 -17.01
C GLU A 43 -16.73 -7.16 -17.63
N ASP A 44 -17.99 -7.32 -17.19
CA ASP A 44 -19.00 -8.16 -17.86
C ASP A 44 -19.37 -7.59 -19.24
#